data_AF-A0AAW2QLU5-F1
#
_entry.id   AF-A0AAW2QLU5-F1
#
_cell.length_a   1.000
_cell.length_b   1.000
_cell.length_c   1.000
_cell.angle_alpha   90.00
_cell.angle_beta   90.00
_cell.angle_gamma   90.00
#
_symmetry.space_group_name_H-M   'P 1'
#
loop_
_entity.id
_entity.type
_entity.pdbx_description
1 polymer ?
#
loop_
_entity_poly.entity_id
_entity_poly.type
_entity_poly.pdbx_seq_one_letter_code
_entity_poly.pdbx_strand_id
1 'polypeptide(L)'
;MGRGISSFPTNASDLANFLTMDRHIGFNCSAQVLLRSVLAEKQELCFSVVSLLWHKLIVSPETQPKVLRVHLPSKDGDRVQPPSRKYQLDNQKKPTHEKPMQLALCPWLRMLYKGKFKESGLLFEGIVVDALCNVVSASPAKAATAVVLQADRELKPWIAKDDDLGQKMWRINQRIVKVIVELMRNHDALESLVILASASDLLLRATDGMLVDGEACTLPQLELLEATAIAVQPVLEWGESGLAVADGLSNLLKCRLPATVRCVSHPSAHVRALSTSVLRAILHAGSIKSSYKQVEVNGVHSPRYQYVNVGITDWRADVEKCLTWEAHSRLAMGLPIQFVDTAATELGCTISI
;
A
#
# COMPACT_ATOMS: atom_id res chain seq x y z
N MET A 1 38.53 10.76 26.59
CA MET A 1 37.73 9.82 25.77
C MET A 1 36.87 10.65 24.84
N GLY A 2 37.11 10.60 23.53
CA GLY A 2 36.42 11.46 22.56
C GLY A 2 36.75 11.00 21.15
N ARG A 3 36.17 9.87 20.73
CA ARG A 3 36.24 9.34 19.36
C ARG A 3 34.84 8.82 19.04
N GLY A 4 34.20 9.39 18.01
CA GLY A 4 32.91 8.89 17.52
C GLY A 4 31.97 9.89 16.84
N ILE A 5 32.45 10.99 16.25
CA ILE A 5 31.68 11.74 15.23
C ILE A 5 32.51 11.73 13.94
N SER A 6 32.65 10.56 13.32
CA SER A 6 33.09 10.50 11.93
C SER A 6 31.95 11.04 11.07
N SER A 7 32.10 12.28 10.60
CA SER A 7 31.33 13.01 9.58
C SER A 7 30.06 12.31 9.07
N PHE A 8 28.89 12.80 9.47
CA PHE A 8 27.64 12.42 8.85
C PHE A 8 27.69 12.72 7.34
N PRO A 9 27.11 11.86 6.48
CA PRO A 9 27.16 12.04 5.02
C PRO A 9 26.78 13.46 4.57
N THR A 10 27.63 14.08 3.76
CA THR A 10 27.43 15.46 3.28
C THR A 10 26.82 15.53 1.87
N ASN A 11 26.73 14.40 1.18
CA ASN A 11 26.07 14.27 -0.13
C ASN A 11 24.90 13.27 -0.07
N ALA A 12 23.98 13.36 -1.03
CA ALA A 12 22.74 12.60 -1.02
C ALA A 12 22.93 11.08 -1.20
N SER A 13 23.94 10.66 -1.97
CA SER A 13 24.23 9.24 -2.22
C SER A 13 24.72 8.54 -0.96
N ASP A 14 25.69 9.14 -0.27
CA ASP A 14 26.24 8.61 0.96
C ASP A 14 25.17 8.55 2.05
N LEU A 15 24.29 9.56 2.11
CA LEU A 15 23.16 9.58 3.05
C LEU A 15 22.14 8.49 2.74
N ALA A 16 21.73 8.36 1.47
CA ALA A 16 20.81 7.31 1.04
C ALA A 16 21.39 5.91 1.27
N ASN A 17 22.70 5.73 1.09
CA ASN A 17 23.38 4.46 1.39
C ASN A 17 23.38 4.18 2.88
N PHE A 18 23.78 5.16 3.70
CA PHE A 18 23.78 5.07 5.16
C PHE A 18 22.40 4.70 5.73
N LEU A 19 21.32 5.28 5.20
CA LEU A 19 19.96 4.97 5.62
C LEU A 19 19.51 3.56 5.22
N THR A 20 20.06 3.01 4.14
CA THR A 20 19.77 1.64 3.67
C THR A 20 20.79 0.60 4.13
N MET A 21 21.78 0.98 4.95
CA MET A 21 22.70 0.00 5.52
C MET A 21 21.93 -0.89 6.49
N ASP A 22 22.03 -2.20 6.29
CA ASP A 22 21.40 -3.21 7.16
C ASP A 22 21.87 -2.99 8.60
N ARG A 23 20.96 -2.45 9.42
CA ARG A 23 21.14 -2.41 10.86
C ARG A 23 20.14 -3.37 11.45
N HIS A 24 20.64 -4.50 11.95
CA HIS A 24 19.89 -5.38 12.85
C HIS A 24 19.39 -4.68 14.13
N ILE A 25 19.78 -3.41 14.34
CA ILE A 25 19.41 -2.52 15.43
C ILE A 25 18.86 -1.27 14.73
N GLY A 26 17.55 -1.04 14.77
CA GLY A 26 16.87 0.04 14.02
C GLY A 26 17.53 1.43 14.10
N PHE A 27 17.07 2.35 13.27
CA PHE A 27 17.60 3.72 13.23
C PHE A 27 17.46 4.40 14.61
N ASN A 28 18.56 4.58 15.34
CA ASN A 28 18.51 5.03 16.73
C ASN A 28 18.16 6.52 16.86
N CYS A 29 17.69 6.95 18.04
CA CYS A 29 17.30 8.34 18.31
C CYS A 29 18.42 9.35 17.98
N SER A 30 19.68 9.00 18.27
CA SER A 30 20.83 9.86 17.96
C SER A 30 21.02 10.07 16.45
N ALA A 31 20.82 9.03 15.64
CA ALA A 31 20.89 9.11 14.18
C ALA A 31 19.73 9.93 13.62
N GLN A 32 18.54 9.87 14.23
CA GLN A 32 17.39 10.71 13.87
C GLN A 32 17.65 12.19 14.16
N VAL A 33 18.27 12.52 15.29
CA VAL A 33 18.68 13.90 15.61
C VAL A 33 19.70 14.41 14.60
N LEU A 34 20.70 13.59 14.23
CA LEU A 34 21.69 13.96 13.22
C LEU A 34 21.06 14.14 11.84
N LEU A 35 20.15 13.24 11.44
CA LEU A 35 19.43 13.35 10.17
C LEU A 35 18.59 14.64 10.10
N ARG A 36 17.87 14.97 11.18
CA ARG A 36 17.14 16.24 11.32
C ARG A 36 18.07 17.44 11.17
N SER A 37 19.22 17.43 11.86
CA SER A 37 20.21 18.51 11.77
C SER A 37 20.72 18.70 10.34
N VAL A 38 21.09 17.60 9.66
CA VAL A 38 21.64 17.65 8.30
C VAL A 38 20.60 18.12 7.29
N LEU A 39 19.36 17.64 7.38
CA LEU A 39 18.29 18.08 6.48
C LEU A 39 17.83 19.51 6.77
N ALA A 40 17.96 19.99 8.01
CA ALA A 40 17.70 21.38 8.36
C ALA A 40 18.76 22.33 7.78
N GLU A 41 20.04 21.95 7.84
CA GLU A 41 21.17 22.73 7.32
C GLU A 41 21.24 22.68 5.78
N LYS A 42 20.96 21.52 5.18
CA LYS A 42 21.09 21.28 3.74
C LYS A 42 19.78 20.77 3.15
N GLN A 43 18.77 21.64 3.18
CA GLN A 43 17.40 21.28 2.78
C GLN A 43 17.29 20.78 1.34
N GLU A 44 18.21 21.18 0.45
CA GLU A 44 18.30 20.71 -0.93
C GLU A 44 18.59 19.20 -1.03
N LEU A 45 19.28 18.62 -0.04
CA LEU A 45 19.58 17.19 -0.01
C LEU A 45 18.32 16.34 0.12
N CYS A 46 17.25 16.87 0.72
CA CYS A 46 16.03 16.13 1.00
C CYS A 46 15.45 15.51 -0.28
N PHE A 47 15.25 16.32 -1.32
CA PHE A 47 14.70 15.84 -2.60
C PHE A 47 15.60 14.81 -3.26
N SER A 48 16.92 15.03 -3.26
CA SER A 48 17.88 14.10 -3.84
C SER A 48 17.92 12.76 -3.10
N VAL A 49 17.90 12.77 -1.77
CA VAL A 49 17.88 11.54 -0.97
C VAL A 49 16.59 10.77 -1.19
N VAL A 50 15.43 11.43 -1.15
CA VAL A 50 14.15 10.78 -1.45
C VAL A 50 14.17 10.19 -2.86
N SER A 51 14.67 10.91 -3.87
CA SER A 51 14.76 10.41 -5.25
C SER A 51 15.66 9.17 -5.38
N LEU A 52 16.80 9.14 -4.68
CA LEU A 52 17.70 7.99 -4.69
C LEU A 52 17.09 6.76 -3.99
N LEU A 53 16.46 6.97 -2.83
CA LEU A 53 15.75 5.90 -2.12
C LEU A 53 14.56 5.38 -2.92
N TRP A 54 13.81 6.27 -3.56
CA TRP A 54 12.72 5.91 -4.46
C TRP A 54 13.21 5.08 -5.65
N HIS A 55 14.30 5.48 -6.29
CA HIS A 55 14.89 4.71 -7.38
C HIS A 55 15.28 3.30 -6.92
N LYS A 56 15.88 3.16 -5.73
CA LYS A 56 16.18 1.84 -5.12
C LYS A 56 14.90 1.01 -4.88
N LEU A 57 13.82 1.65 -4.45
CA LEU A 57 12.52 1.00 -4.23
C LEU A 57 11.93 0.45 -5.54
N ILE A 58 11.94 1.25 -6.61
CA ILE A 58 11.31 0.88 -7.89
C ILE A 58 12.16 -0.14 -8.66
N VAL A 59 13.49 0.01 -8.68
CA VAL A 59 14.39 -0.88 -9.44
C VAL A 59 14.57 -2.25 -8.79
N SER A 60 14.14 -2.43 -7.53
CA SER A 60 14.19 -3.73 -6.88
C SER A 60 13.35 -4.77 -7.67
N PRO A 61 13.81 -5.99 -7.89
CA PRO A 61 13.06 -6.98 -8.67
C PRO A 61 11.76 -7.38 -7.95
N GLU A 62 10.62 -7.24 -8.62
CA GLU A 62 9.33 -7.68 -8.07
C GLU A 62 9.32 -9.19 -7.86
N THR A 63 9.06 -9.67 -6.64
CA THR A 63 8.77 -11.09 -6.42
C THR A 63 7.44 -11.42 -7.04
N GLN A 64 7.45 -11.95 -8.27
CA GLN A 64 6.23 -12.39 -8.96
C GLN A 64 5.40 -13.32 -8.05
N PRO A 65 4.08 -13.08 -7.90
CA PRO A 65 3.21 -14.02 -7.21
C PRO A 65 3.11 -15.30 -8.02
N LYS A 66 3.22 -16.45 -7.34
CA LYS A 66 2.94 -17.75 -7.95
C LYS A 66 1.46 -17.75 -8.34
N VAL A 67 1.17 -17.81 -9.64
CA VAL A 67 -0.15 -18.23 -10.12
C VAL A 67 -0.31 -19.69 -9.70
N LEU A 68 -0.95 -19.92 -8.56
CA LEU A 68 -1.46 -21.23 -8.20
C LEU A 68 -2.62 -21.49 -9.14
N ARG A 69 -2.30 -22.09 -10.30
CA ARG A 69 -3.28 -22.57 -11.26
C ARG A 69 -4.01 -23.72 -10.58
N VAL A 70 -5.12 -23.43 -9.90
CA VAL A 70 -6.06 -24.44 -9.39
C VAL A 70 -6.57 -25.17 -10.63
N HIS A 71 -6.05 -26.38 -10.87
CA HIS A 71 -6.63 -27.28 -11.84
C HIS A 71 -8.00 -27.70 -11.30
N LEU A 72 -9.06 -27.09 -11.84
CA LEU A 72 -10.39 -27.70 -11.79
C LEU A 72 -10.33 -28.98 -12.64
N PRO A 73 -10.77 -30.14 -12.11
CA PRO A 73 -10.83 -31.35 -12.91
C PRO A 73 -11.93 -31.18 -13.96
N SER A 74 -11.53 -31.11 -15.22
CA SER A 74 -12.45 -31.22 -16.35
C SER A 74 -13.03 -32.63 -16.35
N LYS A 75 -14.34 -32.73 -16.23
CA LYS A 75 -15.08 -33.94 -16.63
C LYS A 75 -15.06 -33.97 -18.16
N ASP A 76 -14.52 -35.03 -18.74
CA ASP A 76 -15.09 -35.71 -19.91
C ASP A 76 -14.35 -37.01 -20.18
N GLY A 77 -15.13 -38.04 -20.50
CA GLY A 77 -14.77 -39.45 -20.42
C GLY A 77 -14.11 -40.07 -21.65
N ASP A 78 -13.64 -41.29 -21.40
CA ASP A 78 -13.48 -42.45 -22.27
C ASP A 78 -12.92 -42.27 -23.69
N ARG A 79 -11.63 -42.61 -23.84
CA ARG A 79 -11.23 -43.59 -24.86
C ARG A 79 -9.94 -44.35 -24.50
N VAL A 80 -10.09 -45.67 -24.47
CA VAL A 80 -9.12 -46.78 -24.30
C VAL A 80 -8.20 -46.87 -25.56
N GLN A 81 -6.86 -46.96 -25.53
CA GLN A 81 -5.93 -48.14 -25.36
C GLN A 81 -4.54 -47.77 -25.99
N PRO A 82 -3.46 -48.60 -26.02
CA PRO A 82 -2.70 -49.37 -25.02
C PRO A 82 -1.20 -48.94 -24.91
N PRO A 83 -0.36 -49.58 -24.04
CA PRO A 83 0.99 -49.11 -23.69
C PRO A 83 2.12 -49.77 -24.51
N SER A 84 3.25 -49.07 -24.70
CA SER A 84 4.50 -49.70 -25.13
C SER A 84 5.78 -48.96 -24.70
N ARG A 85 6.56 -49.68 -23.87
CA ARG A 85 8.02 -49.85 -23.81
C ARG A 85 8.96 -48.64 -23.57
N LYS A 86 9.56 -48.70 -22.37
CA LYS A 86 10.97 -48.60 -21.92
C LYS A 86 12.06 -48.06 -22.87
N TYR A 87 13.17 -47.66 -22.21
CA TYR A 87 14.56 -47.39 -22.65
C TYR A 87 14.88 -45.88 -22.69
N GLN A 88 15.99 -45.34 -22.17
CA GLN A 88 17.11 -45.85 -21.38
C GLN A 88 17.94 -44.64 -20.89
N LEU A 89 18.75 -44.88 -19.87
CA LEU A 89 19.72 -44.01 -19.22
C LEU A 89 20.93 -43.68 -20.13
N ASP A 90 21.66 -42.64 -19.71
CA ASP A 90 23.07 -42.30 -20.01
C ASP A 90 23.42 -41.56 -21.31
N ASN A 91 23.92 -40.32 -21.18
CA ASN A 91 25.38 -40.15 -21.06
C ASN A 91 25.82 -38.72 -20.72
N GLN A 92 26.79 -38.65 -19.82
CA GLN A 92 27.65 -37.50 -19.53
C GLN A 92 28.40 -37.02 -20.76
N LYS A 93 28.60 -35.70 -20.88
CA LYS A 93 29.83 -35.11 -21.41
C LYS A 93 30.07 -33.73 -20.77
N LYS A 94 31.07 -33.68 -19.90
CA LYS A 94 31.84 -32.47 -19.54
C LYS A 94 33.03 -32.43 -20.51
N PRO A 95 33.40 -31.26 -21.06
CA PRO A 95 34.57 -30.53 -20.54
C PRO A 95 34.34 -29.00 -20.71
N THR A 96 35.13 -28.02 -20.29
CA THR A 96 36.46 -27.88 -19.67
C THR A 96 36.52 -26.46 -19.12
N HIS A 97 37.45 -26.24 -18.20
CA HIS A 97 37.89 -24.98 -17.62
C HIS A 97 37.99 -23.80 -18.62
N GLU A 98 37.25 -22.72 -18.33
CA GLU A 98 37.72 -21.35 -18.54
C GLU A 98 37.43 -20.56 -17.25
N LYS A 99 38.48 -19.98 -16.65
CA LYS A 99 38.37 -19.02 -15.55
C LYS A 99 38.00 -17.66 -16.15
N PRO A 100 37.00 -16.94 -15.61
CA PRO A 100 36.99 -15.49 -15.73
C PRO A 100 37.43 -14.84 -14.41
N MET A 101 38.39 -13.92 -14.56
CA MET A 101 38.65 -12.74 -13.73
C MET A 101 37.67 -12.49 -12.58
N GLN A 102 38.18 -12.53 -11.35
CA GLN A 102 37.49 -11.97 -10.18
C GLN A 102 37.41 -10.44 -10.32
N LEU A 103 36.36 -9.96 -10.97
CA LEU A 103 35.82 -8.64 -10.67
C LEU A 103 35.11 -8.75 -9.33
N ALA A 104 35.46 -7.88 -8.38
CA ALA A 104 34.84 -7.80 -7.06
C ALA A 104 33.37 -7.40 -7.21
N LEU A 105 32.50 -8.38 -7.46
CA LEU A 105 31.07 -8.21 -7.47
C LEU A 105 30.60 -7.87 -6.05
N CYS A 106 29.82 -6.78 -5.94
CA CYS A 106 29.16 -6.37 -4.71
C CYS A 106 28.42 -7.56 -4.07
N PRO A 107 28.34 -7.63 -2.72
CA PRO A 107 27.66 -8.73 -2.02
C PRO A 107 26.27 -9.07 -2.58
N TRP A 108 25.55 -8.06 -3.07
CA TRP A 108 24.25 -8.15 -3.75
C TRP A 108 24.26 -9.04 -5.01
N LEU A 109 25.26 -8.90 -5.91
CA LEU A 109 25.39 -9.74 -7.10
C LEU A 109 25.78 -11.19 -6.75
N ARG A 110 26.46 -11.38 -5.62
CA ARG A 110 26.80 -12.71 -5.11
C ARG A 110 25.58 -13.46 -4.58
N MET A 111 24.54 -12.74 -4.14
CA MET A 111 23.25 -13.29 -3.73
C MET A 111 22.33 -13.60 -4.92
N LEU A 112 22.36 -12.77 -5.97
CA LEU A 112 21.69 -13.03 -7.26
C LEU A 112 22.04 -14.41 -7.83
N TYR A 113 23.31 -14.83 -7.73
CA TYR A 113 23.79 -16.10 -8.28
C TYR A 113 23.44 -17.34 -7.41
N LYS A 114 22.91 -17.16 -6.19
CA LYS A 114 22.76 -18.24 -5.19
C LYS A 114 21.32 -18.55 -4.75
N GLY A 115 20.29 -18.06 -5.43
CA GLY A 115 18.92 -18.56 -5.27
C GLY A 115 18.23 -18.31 -3.91
N LYS A 116 18.78 -17.46 -3.02
CA LYS A 116 18.14 -17.02 -1.75
C LYS A 116 17.26 -15.77 -1.89
N PHE A 117 16.64 -15.59 -3.05
CA PHE A 117 16.16 -14.29 -3.51
C PHE A 117 14.90 -13.77 -2.81
N LYS A 118 14.08 -14.65 -2.24
CA LYS A 118 12.72 -14.28 -1.81
C LYS A 118 12.66 -13.60 -0.43
N GLU A 119 13.41 -14.08 0.55
CA GLU A 119 13.49 -13.48 1.89
C GLU A 119 14.35 -12.19 1.89
N SER A 120 15.39 -12.18 1.05
CA SER A 120 16.31 -11.04 0.93
C SER A 120 15.68 -9.82 0.24
N GLY A 121 14.76 -10.04 -0.71
CA GLY A 121 14.07 -8.97 -1.43
C GLY A 121 13.05 -8.23 -0.56
N LEU A 122 12.25 -8.96 0.23
CA LEU A 122 11.30 -8.36 1.17
C LEU A 122 11.99 -7.58 2.29
N LEU A 123 13.13 -8.10 2.79
CA LEU A 123 13.93 -7.43 3.80
C LEU A 123 14.56 -6.14 3.25
N PHE A 124 14.99 -6.12 1.99
CA PHE A 124 15.50 -4.92 1.34
C PHE A 124 14.41 -3.87 1.06
N GLU A 125 13.23 -4.30 0.61
CA GLU A 125 12.08 -3.41 0.44
C GLU A 125 11.71 -2.72 1.77
N GLY A 126 11.62 -3.48 2.86
CA GLY A 126 11.38 -2.94 4.20
C GLY A 126 12.41 -1.89 4.62
N ILE A 127 13.71 -2.17 4.41
CA ILE A 127 14.79 -1.21 4.71
C ILE A 127 14.64 0.10 3.94
N VAL A 128 14.26 0.05 2.65
CA VAL A 128 14.10 1.26 1.83
C VAL A 128 12.86 2.06 2.26
N VAL A 129 11.76 1.37 2.61
CA VAL A 129 10.55 2.01 3.16
C VAL A 129 10.87 2.69 4.50
N ASP A 130 11.59 2.02 5.39
CA ASP A 130 12.03 2.59 6.67
C ASP A 130 12.94 3.80 6.46
N ALA A 131 13.87 3.71 5.51
CA ALA A 131 14.75 4.83 5.15
C ALA A 131 13.94 6.06 4.67
N LEU A 132 12.93 5.85 3.83
CA LEU A 132 12.03 6.93 3.39
C LEU A 132 11.25 7.51 4.57
N CYS A 133 10.70 6.67 5.44
CA CYS A 133 9.98 7.11 6.64
C CYS A 133 10.88 7.95 7.57
N ASN A 134 12.15 7.54 7.77
CA ASN A 134 13.11 8.29 8.59
C ASN A 134 13.41 9.67 8.00
N VAL A 135 13.56 9.78 6.67
CA VAL A 135 13.75 11.06 5.98
C VAL A 135 12.51 11.96 6.12
N VAL A 136 11.32 11.39 6.00
CA VAL A 136 10.07 12.12 6.24
C VAL A 136 9.96 12.58 7.70
N SER A 137 10.20 11.73 8.68
CA SER A 137 10.24 12.10 10.10
C SER A 137 11.32 13.14 10.45
N ALA A 138 12.29 13.34 9.57
CA ALA A 138 13.34 14.35 9.73
C ALA A 138 13.06 15.66 8.98
N SER A 139 12.33 15.62 7.87
CA SER A 139 11.90 16.80 7.10
C SER A 139 10.48 16.61 6.56
N PRO A 140 9.44 16.64 7.42
CA PRO A 140 8.09 16.19 7.08
C PRO A 140 7.54 16.83 5.81
N ALA A 141 7.55 18.16 5.74
CA ALA A 141 6.99 18.87 4.60
C ALA A 141 7.71 18.55 3.29
N LYS A 142 9.04 18.75 3.25
CA LYS A 142 9.82 18.62 2.00
C LYS A 142 9.87 17.19 1.50
N ALA A 143 10.10 16.24 2.41
CA ALA A 143 10.23 14.84 2.06
C ALA A 143 8.89 14.25 1.62
N ALA A 144 7.79 14.55 2.34
CA ALA A 144 6.46 14.08 1.94
C ALA A 144 6.06 14.65 0.57
N THR A 145 6.30 15.94 0.31
CA THR A 145 6.09 16.52 -1.02
C THR A 145 6.90 15.79 -2.10
N ALA A 146 8.18 15.50 -1.84
CA ALA A 146 9.03 14.77 -2.77
C ALA A 146 8.54 13.33 -3.03
N VAL A 147 8.01 12.66 -2.01
CA VAL A 147 7.39 11.33 -2.13
C VAL A 147 6.13 11.40 -2.97
N VAL A 148 5.21 12.33 -2.67
CA VAL A 148 3.96 12.51 -3.41
C VAL A 148 4.23 12.80 -4.89
N LEU A 149 5.17 13.70 -5.20
CA LEU A 149 5.54 14.02 -6.58
C LEU A 149 6.11 12.82 -7.36
N GLN A 150 6.84 11.92 -6.68
CA GLN A 150 7.37 10.72 -7.31
C GLN A 150 6.32 9.64 -7.47
N ALA A 151 5.48 9.45 -6.45
CA ALA A 151 4.32 8.57 -6.51
C ALA A 151 3.39 8.98 -7.65
N ASP A 152 3.10 10.27 -7.78
CA ASP A 152 2.22 10.82 -8.81
C ASP A 152 2.69 10.46 -10.23
N ARG A 153 4.00 10.53 -10.47
CA ARG A 153 4.63 10.23 -11.76
C ARG A 153 4.72 8.74 -12.08
N GLU A 154 5.03 7.92 -11.08
CA GLU A 154 5.33 6.49 -11.28
C GLU A 154 4.11 5.59 -11.07
N LEU A 155 3.09 6.07 -10.34
CA LEU A 155 1.84 5.36 -10.16
C LEU A 155 0.99 5.45 -11.42
N LYS A 156 1.16 4.45 -12.29
CA LYS A 156 0.41 4.36 -13.54
C LYS A 156 -1.08 4.09 -13.26
N PRO A 157 -2.01 4.75 -13.99
CA PRO A 157 -3.44 4.48 -13.88
C PRO A 157 -3.75 3.02 -14.20
N TRP A 158 -4.73 2.45 -13.50
CA TRP A 158 -5.27 1.14 -13.81
C TRP A 158 -6.17 1.25 -15.06
N ILE A 159 -5.70 0.79 -16.22
CA ILE A 159 -6.51 0.75 -17.45
C ILE A 159 -6.81 -0.71 -17.80
N ALA A 160 -8.10 -1.03 -17.94
CA ALA A 160 -8.58 -2.32 -18.38
C ALA A 160 -9.23 -2.19 -19.78
N LYS A 161 -8.48 -2.59 -20.83
CA LYS A 161 -8.79 -2.78 -22.28
C LYS A 161 -8.09 -1.79 -23.25
N ASP A 162 -7.61 -2.20 -24.44
CA ASP A 162 -8.34 -2.88 -25.54
C ASP A 162 -7.80 -4.24 -26.05
N ASP A 163 -8.75 -5.16 -26.23
CA ASP A 163 -9.09 -5.99 -27.40
C ASP A 163 -8.03 -6.83 -28.15
N ASP A 164 -8.43 -8.09 -28.36
CA ASP A 164 -8.03 -9.14 -29.30
C ASP A 164 -6.57 -9.63 -29.40
N LEU A 165 -5.57 -8.98 -28.81
CA LEU A 165 -4.17 -9.43 -28.90
C LEU A 165 -3.45 -9.74 -27.57
N GLY A 166 -4.17 -9.67 -26.45
CA GLY A 166 -3.70 -10.20 -25.17
C GLY A 166 -2.67 -9.34 -24.43
N GLN A 167 -2.99 -9.07 -23.16
CA GLN A 167 -2.06 -8.74 -22.07
C GLN A 167 -1.40 -7.35 -22.05
N LYS A 168 -2.18 -6.29 -21.88
CA LYS A 168 -1.72 -5.17 -21.02
C LYS A 168 -2.79 -4.79 -20.00
N MET A 169 -2.90 -5.59 -18.95
CA MET A 169 -3.50 -5.12 -17.69
C MET A 169 -2.40 -4.36 -16.93
N TRP A 170 -2.61 -3.06 -16.69
CA TRP A 170 -1.66 -2.28 -15.91
C TRP A 170 -1.84 -2.62 -14.44
N ARG A 171 -0.76 -3.10 -13.81
CA ARG A 171 -0.73 -3.37 -12.38
C ARG A 171 -0.25 -2.16 -11.61
N ILE A 172 -0.92 -1.88 -10.51
CA ILE A 172 -0.47 -0.90 -9.54
C ILE A 172 0.86 -1.36 -8.91
N ASN A 173 1.82 -0.44 -8.79
CA ASN A 173 3.08 -0.73 -8.09
C ASN A 173 2.81 -0.78 -6.58
N GLN A 174 2.74 -1.98 -6.03
CA GLN A 174 2.40 -2.21 -4.62
C GLN A 174 3.42 -1.60 -3.64
N ARG A 175 4.67 -1.39 -4.06
CA ARG A 175 5.69 -0.77 -3.18
C ARG A 175 5.42 0.71 -2.97
N ILE A 176 4.96 1.40 -4.02
CA ILE A 176 4.52 2.79 -3.92
C ILE A 176 3.36 2.86 -2.93
N VAL A 177 2.37 1.97 -3.06
CA VAL A 177 1.23 1.90 -2.15
C VAL A 177 1.70 1.67 -0.71
N LYS A 178 2.60 0.70 -0.47
CA LYS A 178 3.16 0.44 0.86
C LYS A 178 3.88 1.63 1.47
N VAL A 179 4.67 2.39 0.70
CA VAL A 179 5.30 3.62 1.20
C VAL A 179 4.23 4.62 1.62
N ILE A 180 3.19 4.83 0.80
CA ILE A 180 2.09 5.75 1.14
C ILE A 180 1.40 5.30 2.42
N VAL A 181 1.14 3.99 2.58
CA VAL A 181 0.55 3.40 3.80
C VAL A 181 1.37 3.73 5.04
N GLU A 182 2.66 3.44 5.02
CA GLU A 182 3.53 3.64 6.19
C GLU A 182 3.67 5.12 6.55
N LEU A 183 3.69 6.01 5.55
CA LEU A 183 3.69 7.44 5.81
C LEU A 183 2.34 7.97 6.33
N MET A 184 1.21 7.41 5.88
CA MET A 184 -0.13 7.74 6.39
C MET A 184 -0.33 7.28 7.84
N ARG A 185 0.32 6.19 8.26
CA ARG A 185 0.30 5.67 9.64
C ARG A 185 1.20 6.47 10.59
N ASN A 186 2.14 7.25 10.06
CA ASN A 186 3.05 8.06 10.86
C ASN A 186 2.37 9.36 11.31
N HIS A 187 1.66 9.29 12.43
CA HIS A 187 0.96 10.43 13.03
C HIS A 187 1.88 11.37 13.83
N ASP A 188 3.15 11.03 14.04
CA ASP A 188 4.13 11.88 14.74
C ASP A 188 4.55 13.10 13.89
N ALA A 189 4.32 13.05 12.57
CA ALA A 189 4.66 14.08 11.61
C ALA A 189 3.40 14.56 10.85
N LEU A 190 2.56 15.34 11.54
CA LEU A 190 1.26 15.78 11.02
C LEU A 190 1.36 16.55 9.70
N GLU A 191 2.44 17.31 9.45
CA GLU A 191 2.62 17.98 8.15
C GLU A 191 2.75 16.98 6.99
N SER A 192 3.42 15.85 7.21
CA SER A 192 3.51 14.77 6.23
C SER A 192 2.14 14.17 5.97
N LEU A 193 1.38 13.89 7.04
CA LEU A 193 0.03 13.35 6.95
C LEU A 193 -0.88 14.24 6.12
N VAL A 194 -0.87 15.55 6.40
CA VAL A 194 -1.68 16.53 5.67
C VAL A 194 -1.30 16.59 4.19
N ILE A 195 0.00 16.56 3.86
CA ILE A 195 0.46 16.58 2.46
C ILE A 195 -0.03 15.33 1.70
N LEU A 196 0.10 14.15 2.30
CA LEU A 196 -0.37 12.90 1.70
C LEU A 196 -1.89 12.86 1.57
N ALA A 197 -2.61 13.23 2.64
CA ALA A 197 -4.06 13.25 2.67
C ALA A 197 -4.66 14.27 1.69
N SER A 198 -3.94 15.36 1.42
CA SER A 198 -4.33 16.36 0.41
C SER A 198 -4.13 15.87 -1.03
N ALA A 199 -3.35 14.81 -1.26
CA ALA A 199 -3.12 14.24 -2.58
C ALA A 199 -4.24 13.26 -3.00
N SER A 200 -5.49 13.72 -3.00
CA SER A 200 -6.67 12.84 -3.17
C SER A 200 -6.68 12.05 -4.48
N ASP A 201 -6.22 12.63 -5.60
CA ASP A 201 -6.11 11.92 -6.88
C ASP A 201 -5.11 10.75 -6.80
N LEU A 202 -3.95 10.98 -6.17
CA LEU A 202 -2.94 9.95 -5.95
C LEU A 202 -3.52 8.80 -5.12
N LEU A 203 -4.22 9.10 -4.03
CA LEU A 203 -4.84 8.09 -3.17
C LEU A 203 -5.98 7.33 -3.87
N LEU A 204 -6.75 8.01 -4.73
CA LEU A 204 -7.77 7.36 -5.57
C LEU A 204 -7.11 6.38 -6.54
N ARG A 205 -6.10 6.81 -7.30
CA ARG A 205 -5.34 5.91 -8.19
C ARG A 205 -4.67 4.78 -7.43
N ALA A 206 -4.18 5.05 -6.22
CA ALA A 206 -3.54 4.04 -5.39
C ALA A 206 -4.49 2.91 -4.95
N THR A 207 -5.80 3.14 -5.05
CA THR A 207 -6.85 2.18 -4.69
C THR A 207 -7.65 1.69 -5.91
N ASP A 208 -7.23 2.02 -7.14
CA ASP A 208 -7.87 1.56 -8.37
C ASP A 208 -7.62 0.07 -8.65
N GLY A 209 -8.55 -0.59 -9.35
CA GLY A 209 -8.42 -2.00 -9.69
C GLY A 209 -8.50 -2.95 -8.49
N MET A 210 -8.97 -2.45 -7.33
CA MET A 210 -9.24 -3.28 -6.16
C MET A 210 -10.17 -4.44 -6.57
N LEU A 211 -9.77 -5.68 -6.24
CA LEU A 211 -10.40 -6.96 -6.62
C LEU A 211 -10.11 -7.51 -8.03
N VAL A 212 -9.39 -6.82 -8.90
CA VAL A 212 -9.10 -7.32 -10.27
C VAL A 212 -8.00 -8.39 -10.30
N ASP A 213 -6.98 -8.25 -9.43
CA ASP A 213 -5.77 -9.09 -9.41
C ASP A 213 -5.75 -10.11 -8.25
N GLY A 214 -6.89 -10.33 -7.59
CA GLY A 214 -6.97 -11.16 -6.38
C GLY A 214 -6.20 -10.56 -5.20
N GLU A 215 -5.65 -11.41 -4.33
CA GLU A 215 -5.09 -11.01 -3.04
C GLU A 215 -3.89 -10.06 -3.12
N ALA A 216 -3.00 -10.23 -4.11
CA ALA A 216 -1.72 -9.54 -4.14
C ALA A 216 -1.88 -8.01 -4.21
N CYS A 217 -2.76 -7.51 -5.08
CA CYS A 217 -3.03 -6.07 -5.19
C CYS A 217 -4.03 -5.59 -4.14
N THR A 218 -4.98 -6.45 -3.74
CA THR A 218 -6.03 -6.07 -2.80
C THR A 218 -5.49 -5.74 -1.41
N LEU A 219 -4.47 -6.45 -0.91
CA LEU A 219 -3.96 -6.23 0.43
C LEU A 219 -3.33 -4.84 0.65
N PRO A 220 -2.32 -4.39 -0.13
CA PRO A 220 -1.77 -3.03 0.04
C PRO A 220 -2.81 -1.92 -0.10
N GLN A 221 -3.83 -2.13 -0.94
CA GLN A 221 -4.92 -1.17 -1.14
C GLN A 221 -5.86 -1.11 0.06
N LEU A 222 -6.16 -2.26 0.68
CA LEU A 222 -6.92 -2.31 1.93
C LEU A 222 -6.13 -1.73 3.09
N GLU A 223 -4.81 -1.96 3.17
CA GLU A 223 -3.94 -1.33 4.16
C GLU A 223 -3.96 0.21 4.01
N LEU A 224 -3.98 0.71 2.78
CA LEU A 224 -4.10 2.14 2.50
C LEU A 224 -5.45 2.71 2.92
N LEU A 225 -6.54 1.99 2.65
CA LEU A 225 -7.88 2.40 3.09
C LEU A 225 -8.01 2.38 4.62
N GLU A 226 -7.38 1.42 5.30
CA GLU A 226 -7.35 1.38 6.77
C GLU A 226 -6.58 2.58 7.31
N ALA A 227 -5.36 2.83 6.83
CA ALA A 227 -4.55 3.98 7.21
C ALA A 227 -5.29 5.30 6.93
N THR A 228 -6.01 5.37 5.81
CA THR A 228 -6.87 6.52 5.46
C THR A 228 -8.00 6.72 6.48
N ALA A 229 -8.73 5.65 6.84
CA ALA A 229 -9.81 5.74 7.81
C ALA A 229 -9.34 6.19 9.19
N ILE A 230 -8.17 5.69 9.63
CA ILE A 230 -7.54 6.08 10.89
C ILE A 230 -7.06 7.54 10.83
N ALA A 231 -6.48 7.97 9.71
CA ALA A 231 -5.96 9.32 9.51
C ALA A 231 -7.02 10.44 9.56
N VAL A 232 -8.31 10.11 9.39
CA VAL A 232 -9.39 11.11 9.47
C VAL A 232 -9.38 11.84 10.81
N GLN A 233 -9.16 11.14 11.93
CA GLN A 233 -9.21 11.78 13.25
C GLN A 233 -8.04 12.75 13.49
N PRO A 234 -6.76 12.37 13.36
CA PRO A 234 -5.65 13.30 13.55
C PRO A 234 -5.71 14.52 12.63
N VAL A 235 -6.25 14.36 11.41
CA VAL A 235 -6.46 15.47 10.48
C VAL A 235 -7.57 16.41 10.96
N LEU A 236 -8.66 15.90 11.54
CA LEU A 236 -9.72 16.74 12.11
C LEU A 236 -9.23 17.57 13.31
N GLU A 237 -8.30 17.04 14.10
CA GLU A 237 -7.69 17.74 15.23
C GLU A 237 -6.81 18.94 14.79
N TRP A 238 -6.46 19.03 13.50
CA TRP A 238 -5.68 20.12 12.90
C TRP A 238 -6.50 21.42 12.66
N GLY A 239 -7.77 21.45 13.06
CA GLY A 239 -8.63 22.65 12.97
C GLY A 239 -9.26 22.85 11.59
N GLU A 240 -9.60 24.11 11.25
CA GLU A 240 -10.38 24.43 10.03
C GLU A 240 -9.71 23.98 8.73
N SER A 241 -8.37 24.05 8.66
CA SER A 241 -7.61 23.58 7.49
C SER A 241 -7.61 22.05 7.36
N GLY A 242 -7.77 21.33 8.47
CA GLY A 242 -7.92 19.88 8.51
C GLY A 242 -9.26 19.39 7.99
N LEU A 243 -10.33 20.20 8.10
CA LEU A 243 -11.67 19.78 7.70
C LEU A 243 -11.78 19.43 6.21
N ALA A 244 -11.22 20.27 5.34
CA ALA A 244 -11.23 20.01 3.88
C ALA A 244 -10.45 18.73 3.52
N VAL A 245 -9.34 18.48 4.23
CA VAL A 245 -8.52 17.28 4.04
C VAL A 245 -9.27 16.04 4.54
N ALA A 246 -9.89 16.10 5.72
CA ALA A 246 -10.72 15.03 6.27
C ALA A 246 -11.94 14.70 5.39
N ASP A 247 -12.54 15.71 4.76
CA ASP A 247 -13.60 15.53 3.76
C ASP A 247 -13.07 14.80 2.51
N GLY A 248 -11.88 15.17 2.03
CA GLY A 248 -11.19 14.46 0.94
C GLY A 248 -10.96 12.97 1.26
N LEU A 249 -10.43 12.67 2.45
CA LEU A 249 -10.24 11.29 2.91
C LEU A 249 -11.57 10.54 3.04
N SER A 250 -12.59 11.19 3.60
CA SER A 250 -13.94 10.60 3.74
C SER A 250 -14.55 10.28 2.37
N ASN A 251 -14.34 11.14 1.37
CA ASN A 251 -14.82 10.91 0.00
C ASN A 251 -14.11 9.72 -0.63
N LEU A 252 -12.79 9.58 -0.46
CA LEU A 252 -12.06 8.38 -0.92
C LEU A 252 -12.63 7.10 -0.30
N LEU A 253 -12.82 7.07 1.02
CA LEU A 253 -13.41 5.92 1.72
C LEU A 253 -14.81 5.59 1.18
N LYS A 254 -15.62 6.63 0.92
CA LYS A 254 -16.99 6.46 0.41
C LYS A 254 -16.98 5.90 -1.02
N CYS A 255 -16.07 6.37 -1.87
CA CYS A 255 -15.87 5.85 -3.22
C CYS A 255 -15.44 4.37 -3.24
N ARG A 256 -14.68 3.92 -2.23
CA ARG A 256 -14.18 2.54 -2.17
C ARG A 256 -15.03 1.60 -1.32
N LEU A 257 -15.99 2.12 -0.57
CA LEU A 257 -16.83 1.36 0.35
C LEU A 257 -17.46 0.09 -0.28
N PRO A 258 -18.11 0.13 -1.47
CA PRO A 258 -18.71 -1.07 -2.05
C PRO A 258 -17.67 -2.16 -2.36
N ALA A 259 -16.50 -1.77 -2.85
CA ALA A 259 -15.43 -2.70 -3.15
C ALA A 259 -14.78 -3.25 -1.87
N THR A 260 -14.62 -2.43 -0.83
CA THR A 260 -14.17 -2.88 0.51
C THR A 260 -15.16 -3.87 1.12
N VAL A 261 -16.46 -3.62 1.02
CA VAL A 261 -17.48 -4.57 1.50
C VAL A 261 -17.40 -5.87 0.72
N ARG A 262 -17.22 -5.84 -0.59
CA ARG A 262 -17.05 -7.07 -1.39
C ARG A 262 -15.83 -7.90 -0.96
N CYS A 263 -14.79 -7.28 -0.42
CA CYS A 263 -13.62 -7.98 0.15
C CYS A 263 -13.96 -8.83 1.39
N VAL A 264 -15.07 -8.57 2.11
CA VAL A 264 -15.47 -9.43 3.26
C VAL A 264 -15.86 -10.83 2.80
N SER A 265 -16.23 -10.98 1.54
CA SER A 265 -16.56 -12.26 0.90
C SER A 265 -15.38 -12.91 0.20
N HIS A 266 -14.17 -12.34 0.31
CA HIS A 266 -13.00 -12.80 -0.44
C HIS A 266 -12.51 -14.19 0.04
N PRO A 267 -11.97 -15.05 -0.84
CA PRO A 267 -11.48 -16.38 -0.44
C PRO A 267 -10.34 -16.36 0.60
N SER A 268 -9.43 -15.38 0.50
CA SER A 268 -8.37 -15.19 1.50
C SER A 268 -8.93 -14.66 2.83
N ALA A 269 -8.66 -15.38 3.92
CA ALA A 269 -9.01 -14.97 5.27
C ALA A 269 -8.35 -13.65 5.67
N HIS A 270 -7.15 -13.37 5.16
CA HIS A 270 -6.43 -12.14 5.48
C HIS A 270 -7.11 -10.91 4.86
N VAL A 271 -7.53 -11.01 3.60
CA VAL A 271 -8.32 -9.97 2.93
C VAL A 271 -9.65 -9.72 3.64
N ARG A 272 -10.34 -10.77 4.12
CA ARG A 272 -11.58 -10.62 4.91
C ARG A 272 -11.34 -9.91 6.24
N ALA A 273 -10.32 -10.32 6.98
CA ALA A 273 -9.99 -9.70 8.27
C ALA A 273 -9.64 -8.21 8.10
N LEU A 274 -8.79 -7.88 7.11
CA LEU A 274 -8.36 -6.52 6.87
C LEU A 274 -9.51 -5.64 6.34
N SER A 275 -10.33 -6.13 5.41
CA SER A 275 -11.50 -5.36 4.96
C SER A 275 -12.51 -5.10 6.08
N THR A 276 -12.73 -6.06 6.98
CA THR A 276 -13.54 -5.85 8.19
C THR A 276 -12.91 -4.81 9.11
N SER A 277 -11.58 -4.79 9.25
CA SER A 277 -10.86 -3.75 10.00
C SER A 277 -11.05 -2.35 9.39
N VAL A 278 -10.95 -2.22 8.06
CA VAL A 278 -11.23 -0.97 7.34
C VAL A 278 -12.65 -0.48 7.63
N LEU A 279 -13.65 -1.36 7.53
CA LEU A 279 -15.05 -1.00 7.81
C LEU A 279 -15.25 -0.53 9.26
N ARG A 280 -14.59 -1.19 10.21
CA ARG A 280 -14.59 -0.78 11.62
C ARG A 280 -13.99 0.61 11.80
N ALA A 281 -12.83 0.87 11.19
CA ALA A 281 -12.17 2.17 11.23
C ALA A 281 -13.05 3.28 10.61
N ILE A 282 -13.75 3.00 9.51
CA ILE A 282 -14.71 3.90 8.88
C ILE A 282 -15.85 4.26 9.85
N LEU A 283 -16.44 3.26 10.51
CA LEU A 283 -17.51 3.49 11.50
C LEU A 283 -17.03 4.33 12.68
N HIS A 284 -15.79 4.11 13.15
CA HIS A 284 -15.19 4.94 14.21
C HIS A 284 -14.98 6.39 13.76
N ALA A 285 -14.43 6.61 12.56
CA ALA A 285 -14.24 7.96 12.00
C ALA A 285 -15.57 8.72 11.85
N GLY A 286 -16.65 8.01 11.49
CA GLY A 286 -18.00 8.58 11.40
C GLY A 286 -18.58 9.08 12.72
N SER A 287 -18.34 8.35 13.81
CA SER A 287 -18.79 8.71 15.15
C SER A 287 -18.15 10.02 15.63
N ILE A 288 -16.90 10.27 15.27
CA ILE A 288 -16.15 11.46 15.69
C ILE A 288 -16.67 12.72 14.98
N LYS A 289 -16.95 12.63 13.68
CA LYS A 289 -17.43 13.77 12.87
C LYS A 289 -18.78 14.31 13.33
N SER A 290 -19.66 13.47 13.89
CA SER A 290 -20.96 13.93 14.42
C SER A 290 -20.80 14.81 15.66
N SER A 291 -19.78 14.55 16.50
CA SER A 291 -19.47 15.34 17.71
C SER A 291 -19.03 16.77 17.38
N TYR A 292 -18.18 16.94 16.36
CA TYR A 292 -17.71 18.27 15.93
C TYR A 292 -18.81 19.14 15.30
N LYS A 293 -19.88 18.53 14.76
CA LYS A 293 -21.01 19.26 14.16
C LYS A 293 -22.00 19.82 15.19
N GLN A 294 -21.83 19.56 16.49
CA GLN A 294 -22.75 20.03 17.53
C GLN A 294 -22.42 21.41 18.12
N VAL A 295 -21.41 22.12 17.62
CA VAL A 295 -21.17 23.52 17.97
C VAL A 295 -21.96 24.40 16.99
N GLU A 296 -23.21 24.71 17.34
CA GLU A 296 -24.03 25.70 16.64
C GLU A 296 -23.32 27.06 16.65
N VAL A 297 -22.82 27.49 15.49
CA VAL A 297 -22.50 28.90 15.25
C VAL A 297 -23.49 29.42 14.22
N ASN A 298 -24.48 30.16 14.73
CA ASN A 298 -25.30 31.06 13.92
C ASN A 298 -24.39 32.08 13.25
N GLY A 299 -24.25 32.07 11.91
CA GLY A 299 -23.54 33.15 11.23
C GLY A 299 -23.22 32.94 9.74
N VAL A 300 -24.00 33.63 8.90
CA VAL A 300 -23.65 34.24 7.60
C VAL A 300 -23.19 33.34 6.44
N HIS A 301 -24.05 33.30 5.42
CA HIS A 301 -23.82 32.66 4.12
C HIS A 301 -22.65 33.28 3.34
N SER A 302 -21.78 32.43 2.80
CA SER A 302 -20.88 32.74 1.67
C SER A 302 -20.96 31.62 0.61
N PRO A 303 -20.74 31.94 -0.68
CA PRO A 303 -21.28 31.17 -1.80
C PRO A 303 -20.52 29.84 -2.00
N ARG A 304 -21.31 28.75 -2.04
CA ARG A 304 -20.86 27.38 -2.25
C ARG A 304 -20.36 27.16 -3.68
N TYR A 305 -19.08 26.87 -3.84
CA TYR A 305 -18.64 25.98 -4.91
C TYR A 305 -19.20 24.58 -4.62
N GLN A 306 -20.01 24.05 -5.53
CA GLN A 306 -20.68 22.75 -5.42
C GLN A 306 -19.66 21.60 -5.57
N TYR A 307 -18.91 21.33 -4.51
CA TYR A 307 -18.56 19.95 -4.17
C TYR A 307 -19.75 19.36 -3.41
N VAL A 308 -20.06 18.09 -3.67
CA VAL A 308 -21.16 17.34 -3.06
C VAL A 308 -21.25 17.69 -1.57
N ASN A 309 -22.33 18.34 -1.16
CA ASN A 309 -22.54 18.77 0.20
C ASN A 309 -22.55 17.51 1.10
N VAL A 310 -21.44 17.24 1.79
CA VAL A 310 -21.25 16.15 2.76
C VAL A 310 -22.02 16.49 4.06
N GLY A 311 -23.32 16.72 3.88
CA GLY A 311 -24.31 16.65 4.95
C GLY A 311 -24.20 15.25 5.55
N ILE A 312 -23.79 15.22 6.82
CA ILE A 312 -23.71 14.07 7.74
C ILE A 312 -23.61 12.73 6.99
N THR A 313 -22.39 12.30 6.61
CA THR A 313 -22.18 10.94 6.13
C THR A 313 -22.56 9.98 7.26
N ASP A 314 -23.73 9.36 7.14
CA ASP A 314 -24.12 8.27 8.02
C ASP A 314 -23.39 7.01 7.57
N TRP A 315 -22.16 6.87 8.06
CA TRP A 315 -21.32 5.72 7.76
C TRP A 315 -21.96 4.40 8.16
N ARG A 316 -22.78 4.39 9.19
CA ARG A 316 -23.51 3.18 9.59
C ARG A 316 -24.51 2.78 8.52
N ALA A 317 -25.38 3.71 8.11
CA ALA A 317 -26.35 3.44 7.06
C ALA A 317 -25.69 3.07 5.72
N ASP A 318 -24.61 3.76 5.34
CA ASP A 318 -23.87 3.49 4.10
C ASP A 318 -23.23 2.08 4.13
N VAL A 319 -22.63 1.67 5.26
CA VAL A 319 -22.04 0.33 5.44
C VAL A 319 -23.11 -0.76 5.42
N GLU A 320 -24.20 -0.59 6.17
CA GLU A 320 -25.33 -1.54 6.21
C GLU A 320 -25.97 -1.74 4.83
N LYS A 321 -26.15 -0.65 4.08
CA LYS A 321 -26.65 -0.70 2.71
C LYS A 321 -25.72 -1.50 1.79
N CYS A 322 -24.41 -1.30 1.89
CA CYS A 322 -23.44 -2.04 1.09
C CYS A 322 -23.39 -3.53 1.48
N LEU A 323 -23.44 -3.85 2.78
CA LEU A 323 -23.48 -5.24 3.27
C LEU A 323 -24.75 -5.96 2.79
N THR A 324 -25.90 -5.29 2.88
CA THR A 324 -27.18 -5.78 2.34
C THR A 324 -27.08 -6.06 0.85
N TRP A 325 -26.53 -5.13 0.07
CA TRP A 325 -26.36 -5.31 -1.36
C TRP A 325 -25.44 -6.50 -1.71
N GLU A 326 -24.31 -6.66 -1.01
CA GLU A 326 -23.40 -7.80 -1.20
C GLU A 326 -24.09 -9.12 -0.83
N ALA A 327 -24.84 -9.17 0.27
CA ALA A 327 -25.62 -10.36 0.65
C ALA A 327 -26.59 -10.77 -0.46
N HIS A 328 -27.40 -9.83 -0.98
CA HIS A 328 -28.30 -10.09 -2.10
C HIS A 328 -27.56 -10.52 -3.37
N SER A 329 -26.44 -9.86 -3.71
CA SER A 329 -25.63 -10.22 -4.88
C SER A 329 -25.14 -11.66 -4.79
N ARG A 330 -24.69 -12.10 -3.61
CA ARG A 330 -24.25 -13.48 -3.38
C ARG A 330 -25.39 -14.48 -3.47
N LEU A 331 -26.53 -14.19 -2.85
CA LEU A 331 -27.72 -15.04 -2.95
C LEU A 331 -28.19 -15.20 -4.40
N ALA A 332 -28.19 -14.11 -5.18
CA ALA A 332 -28.53 -14.14 -6.60
C ALA A 332 -27.56 -15.00 -7.43
N MET A 333 -26.30 -15.12 -6.99
CA MET A 333 -25.30 -16.01 -7.59
C MET A 333 -25.28 -17.43 -6.99
N GLY A 334 -26.18 -17.75 -6.06
CA GLY A 334 -26.21 -19.05 -5.37
C GLY A 334 -25.02 -19.27 -4.43
N LEU A 335 -24.36 -18.20 -3.98
CA LEU A 335 -23.21 -18.25 -3.08
C LEU A 335 -23.64 -18.06 -1.62
N PRO A 336 -22.94 -18.69 -0.65
CA PRO A 336 -23.26 -18.51 0.77
C PRO A 336 -22.91 -17.10 1.25
N ILE A 337 -23.73 -16.58 2.15
CA ILE A 337 -23.58 -15.24 2.76
C ILE A 337 -22.91 -15.26 4.15
N GLN A 338 -22.48 -16.43 4.64
CA GLN A 338 -21.93 -16.60 5.99
C GLN A 338 -20.83 -15.59 6.35
N PHE A 339 -19.92 -15.28 5.42
CA PHE A 339 -18.87 -14.29 5.67
C PHE A 339 -19.41 -12.86 5.78
N VAL A 340 -20.46 -12.52 5.03
CA VAL A 340 -21.13 -11.22 5.11
C VAL A 340 -21.85 -11.10 6.44
N ASP A 341 -22.56 -12.15 6.87
CA ASP A 341 -23.25 -12.19 8.17
C ASP A 341 -22.28 -12.07 9.35
N THR A 342 -21.16 -12.80 9.31
CA THR A 342 -20.10 -12.69 10.33
C THR A 342 -19.55 -11.27 10.38
N ALA A 343 -19.19 -10.69 9.23
CA ALA A 343 -18.66 -9.33 9.19
C ALA A 343 -19.67 -8.30 9.72
N ALA A 344 -20.95 -8.39 9.34
CA ALA A 344 -21.99 -7.51 9.85
C ALA A 344 -22.15 -7.62 11.36
N THR A 345 -22.15 -8.85 11.89
CA THR A 345 -22.22 -9.10 13.34
C THR A 345 -21.03 -8.49 14.08
N GLU A 346 -19.80 -8.67 13.58
CA GLU A 346 -18.58 -8.09 14.17
C GLU A 346 -18.56 -6.56 14.13
N LEU A 347 -19.22 -5.95 13.16
CA LEU A 347 -19.34 -4.50 13.00
C LEU A 347 -20.54 -3.92 13.77
N GLY A 348 -21.41 -4.77 14.33
CA GLY A 348 -22.69 -4.37 14.92
C GLY A 348 -23.62 -3.72 13.89
N CYS A 349 -23.58 -4.18 12.64
CA CYS A 349 -24.39 -3.73 11.52
C CYS A 349 -25.53 -4.72 11.25
N THR A 350 -26.63 -4.22 10.72
CA THR A 350 -27.78 -5.03 10.30
C THR A 350 -27.76 -5.29 8.79
N ILE A 351 -28.17 -6.49 8.40
CA ILE A 351 -28.40 -6.89 7.01
C ILE A 351 -29.90 -7.14 6.85
N SER A 352 -30.50 -6.55 5.81
CA SER A 352 -31.88 -6.87 5.41
C SER A 352 -31.83 -7.81 4.20
N ILE A 353 -32.42 -9.00 4.29
CA ILE A 353 -32.42 -10.02 3.21
C ILE A 353 -33.79 -10.09 2.55
#